data_AF-A0A932E1A3-F1
#
_entry.id   AF-A0A932E1A3-F1
#
_cell.length_a   1.000
_cell.length_b   1.000
_cell.length_c   1.000
_cell.angle_alpha   90.00
_cell.angle_beta   90.00
_cell.angle_gamma   90.00
#
_symmetry.space_group_name_H-M   'P 1'
#
loop_
_entity.id
_entity.type
_entity.pdbx_description
1 polymer ?
#
loop_
_entity_poly.entity_id
_entity_poly.type
_entity_poly.pdbx_seq_one_letter_code
_entity_poly.pdbx_strand_id
1 'polypeptide(L)'
;CLEGQVYRPVRHRSVDALRETVARLAREGETRVGLVGACVSDYPWIGELLTLIDEHGLELSISSIRADSLTPGLVGALARGGHRTLTVAPEAGTEGLRRAIRKAITDAQLFEACDLLRAAGIPNLKTYFMIGLPTETREDVEAIPRLAARMLERLRVPDPAGRPFGRLTLSISSFVPKPWTPFQWAPFDGAESLQAKLEIIKRGVRRCSNVRVLHENPREAALQALLARGDRRVADFLELAAGFDGDWRRALREWDGDAGYHTTRPRAADERLPWDHFDVGVKKAGLLREWERAVADGPAGAA
;
A
#
# COMPACT_ATOMS: atom_id res chain seq x y z
N CYS A 1 3.27 -8.16 -0.61
CA CYS A 1 4.45 -7.27 -0.52
C CYS A 1 5.71 -8.09 -0.26
N LEU A 2 6.90 -7.47 -0.38
CA LEU A 2 8.21 -8.09 -0.12
C LEU A 2 8.38 -8.54 1.32
N GLU A 3 8.04 -7.67 2.28
CA GLU A 3 8.17 -7.91 3.71
C GLU A 3 7.46 -9.19 4.16
N GLY A 4 6.26 -9.43 3.63
CA GLY A 4 5.49 -10.64 3.92
C GLY A 4 6.10 -11.93 3.37
N GLN A 5 7.15 -11.86 2.56
CA GLN A 5 7.92 -13.01 2.08
C GLN A 5 9.22 -13.16 2.88
N VAL A 6 10.02 -12.09 2.99
CA VAL A 6 11.37 -12.15 3.59
C VAL A 6 11.39 -12.18 5.11
N TYR A 7 10.35 -11.65 5.79
CA TYR A 7 10.29 -11.60 7.27
C TYR A 7 9.51 -12.76 7.90
N ARG A 8 9.24 -13.83 7.16
CA ARG A 8 8.57 -15.01 7.72
C ARG A 8 9.51 -15.79 8.66
N PRO A 9 8.97 -16.45 9.70
CA PRO A 9 7.56 -16.43 10.14
C PRO A 9 7.18 -15.13 10.87
N VAL A 10 5.88 -14.81 10.88
CA VAL A 10 5.36 -13.67 11.66
C VAL A 10 5.61 -13.93 13.15
N ARG A 11 6.07 -12.90 13.87
CA ARG A 11 6.35 -12.95 15.31
C ARG A 11 5.52 -11.89 16.02
N HIS A 12 4.85 -12.28 17.10
CA HIS A 12 4.05 -11.39 17.92
C HIS A 12 4.69 -11.24 19.31
N ARG A 13 4.57 -10.06 19.91
CA ARG A 13 4.77 -9.86 21.35
C ARG A 13 3.44 -10.14 22.04
N SER A 14 3.42 -10.81 23.20
CA SER A 14 2.18 -10.93 23.98
C SER A 14 1.82 -9.59 24.62
N VAL A 15 0.54 -9.38 24.95
CA VAL A 15 0.08 -8.20 25.69
C VAL A 15 0.79 -8.08 27.04
N ASP A 16 0.97 -9.20 27.74
CA ASP A 16 1.69 -9.23 29.02
C ASP A 16 3.13 -8.76 28.91
N ALA A 17 3.83 -9.11 27.82
CA ALA A 17 5.19 -8.63 27.58
C ALA A 17 5.25 -7.11 27.33
N LEU A 18 4.14 -6.49 26.94
CA LEU A 18 4.02 -5.05 26.69
C LEU A 18 3.55 -4.28 27.94
N ARG A 19 2.96 -4.95 28.93
CA ARG A 19 2.35 -4.33 30.11
C ARG A 19 3.29 -3.41 30.88
N GLU A 20 4.48 -3.90 31.22
CA GLU A 20 5.46 -3.07 31.94
C GLU A 20 5.93 -1.88 31.09
N THR A 21 6.00 -2.04 29.77
CA THR A 21 6.38 -0.94 28.87
C THR A 21 5.31 0.16 28.90
N VAL A 22 4.03 -0.21 28.78
CA VAL A 22 2.91 0.75 28.85
C VAL A 22 2.87 1.44 30.22
N ALA A 23 2.96 0.67 31.31
CA ALA A 23 2.95 1.21 32.66
C ALA A 23 4.14 2.14 32.95
N ARG A 24 5.33 1.81 32.42
CA ARG A 24 6.51 2.68 32.52
C ARG A 24 6.32 4.00 31.77
N LEU A 25 5.81 3.97 30.54
CA LEU A 25 5.56 5.19 29.76
C LEU A 25 4.57 6.13 30.49
N ALA A 26 3.50 5.58 31.07
CA ALA A 26 2.57 6.37 31.87
C ALA A 26 3.24 6.99 33.11
N ARG A 27 4.08 6.25 33.84
CA ARG A 27 4.85 6.78 34.99
C ARG A 27 5.85 7.86 34.61
N GLU A 28 6.41 7.79 33.40
CA GLU A 28 7.33 8.78 32.86
C GLU A 28 6.62 10.08 32.40
N GLY A 29 5.28 10.12 32.46
CA GLY A 29 4.48 11.29 32.13
C GLY A 29 4.16 11.42 30.64
N GLU A 30 4.38 10.36 29.86
CA GLU A 30 3.97 10.32 28.46
C GLU A 30 2.44 10.39 28.35
N THR A 31 1.95 11.00 27.27
CA THR A 31 0.52 11.11 27.00
C THR A 31 0.07 10.25 25.82
N ARG A 32 1.02 9.72 25.04
CA ARG A 32 0.72 9.01 23.79
C ARG A 32 1.70 7.89 23.49
N VAL A 33 1.19 6.77 22.98
CA VAL A 33 1.96 5.60 22.53
C VAL A 33 1.77 5.39 21.03
N GLY A 34 2.89 5.36 20.30
CA GLY A 34 2.92 5.00 18.89
C GLY A 34 3.17 3.50 18.69
N LEU A 35 2.26 2.79 18.00
CA LEU A 35 2.50 1.41 17.60
C LEU A 35 3.17 1.36 16.23
N VAL A 36 4.32 0.69 16.16
CA VAL A 36 5.09 0.52 14.93
C VAL A 36 5.19 -0.97 14.61
N GLY A 37 4.73 -1.34 13.42
CA GLY A 37 4.82 -2.72 12.92
C GLY A 37 4.41 -2.79 11.44
N ALA A 38 4.77 -3.88 10.77
CA ALA A 38 4.46 -4.08 9.34
C ALA A 38 2.95 -4.01 9.05
N CYS A 39 2.13 -4.52 9.99
CA CYS A 39 0.71 -4.26 10.03
C CYS A 39 0.23 -4.30 11.48
N VAL A 40 0.06 -3.13 12.10
CA VAL A 40 -0.36 -3.04 13.51
C VAL A 40 -1.75 -3.65 13.72
N SER A 41 -2.63 -3.52 12.73
CA SER A 41 -3.99 -4.04 12.83
C SER A 41 -4.11 -5.56 12.65
N ASP A 42 -3.05 -6.23 12.16
CA ASP A 42 -2.96 -7.71 12.15
C ASP A 42 -2.50 -8.27 13.51
N TYR A 43 -2.29 -7.42 14.52
CA TYR A 43 -1.94 -7.86 15.85
C TYR A 43 -3.14 -8.58 16.50
N PRO A 44 -3.04 -9.88 16.84
CA PRO A 44 -4.20 -10.68 17.26
C PRO A 44 -4.91 -10.13 18.50
N TRP A 45 -4.17 -9.48 19.38
CA TRP A 45 -4.65 -8.94 20.65
C TRP A 45 -4.74 -7.41 20.66
N ILE A 46 -5.00 -6.80 19.49
CA ILE A 46 -5.07 -5.33 19.40
C ILE A 46 -6.10 -4.75 20.36
N GLY A 47 -7.29 -5.36 20.47
CA GLY A 47 -8.33 -4.90 21.41
C GLY A 47 -7.86 -4.89 22.87
N GLU A 48 -7.20 -5.97 23.32
CA GLU A 48 -6.64 -6.06 24.68
C GLU A 48 -5.54 -5.03 24.92
N LEU A 49 -4.66 -4.81 23.94
CA LEU A 49 -3.62 -3.79 24.03
C LEU A 49 -4.20 -2.37 24.07
N LEU A 50 -5.28 -2.11 23.34
CA LEU A 50 -5.99 -0.82 23.41
C LEU A 50 -6.53 -0.57 24.82
N THR A 51 -7.21 -1.56 25.40
CA THR A 51 -7.75 -1.47 26.76
C THR A 51 -6.62 -1.19 27.75
N LEU A 52 -5.50 -1.91 27.64
CA LEU A 52 -4.35 -1.71 28.52
C LEU A 52 -3.76 -0.30 28.45
N ILE A 53 -3.70 0.27 27.24
CA ILE A 53 -3.22 1.65 27.01
C ILE A 53 -4.22 2.66 27.62
N ASP A 54 -5.52 2.46 27.39
CA ASP A 54 -6.61 3.32 27.89
C ASP A 54 -6.68 3.30 29.43
N GLU A 55 -6.50 2.13 30.07
CA GLU A 55 -6.43 1.96 31.53
C GLU A 55 -5.32 2.78 32.19
N HIS A 56 -4.23 3.04 31.46
CA HIS A 56 -3.11 3.86 31.92
C HIS A 56 -3.26 5.34 31.53
N GLY A 57 -4.41 5.74 30.97
CA GLY A 57 -4.69 7.12 30.56
C GLY A 57 -3.86 7.60 29.36
N LEU A 58 -3.29 6.66 28.58
CA LEU A 58 -2.47 6.97 27.43
C LEU A 58 -3.30 7.02 26.14
N GLU A 59 -2.96 7.92 25.22
CA GLU A 59 -3.55 7.95 23.89
C GLU A 59 -2.84 7.00 22.93
N LEU A 60 -3.59 6.37 22.03
CA LEU A 60 -3.02 5.56 20.97
C LEU A 60 -2.70 6.39 19.72
N SER A 61 -1.54 6.13 19.10
CA SER A 61 -1.27 6.50 17.72
C SER A 61 -0.79 5.34 16.84
N ILE A 62 -1.32 5.27 15.62
CA ILE A 62 -0.95 4.27 14.61
C ILE A 62 -0.73 4.98 13.27
N SER A 63 0.31 4.59 12.54
CA SER A 63 0.64 5.16 11.23
C SER A 63 -0.31 4.71 10.10
N SER A 64 -0.81 3.47 10.14
CA SER A 64 -1.70 2.89 9.13
C SER A 64 -2.47 1.67 9.65
N ILE A 65 -3.69 1.46 9.13
CA ILE A 65 -4.57 0.35 9.53
C ILE A 65 -5.15 -0.32 8.28
N ARG A 66 -5.36 -1.64 8.33
CA ARG A 66 -6.11 -2.37 7.32
C ARG A 66 -7.62 -2.18 7.51
N ALA A 67 -8.33 -1.96 6.40
CA ALA A 67 -9.79 -1.77 6.46
C ALA A 67 -10.52 -3.01 7.01
N ASP A 68 -10.04 -4.21 6.69
CA ASP A 68 -10.60 -5.48 7.16
C ASP A 68 -10.38 -5.76 8.66
N SER A 69 -9.56 -4.95 9.33
CA SER A 69 -9.30 -5.03 10.78
C SER A 69 -9.98 -3.90 11.57
N LEU A 70 -10.78 -3.05 10.92
CA LEU A 70 -11.45 -1.94 11.58
C LEU A 70 -12.63 -2.44 12.40
N THR A 71 -12.60 -2.14 13.70
CA THR A 71 -13.72 -2.38 14.61
C THR A 71 -14.19 -1.05 15.20
N PRO A 72 -15.47 -0.94 15.62
CA PRO A 72 -15.96 0.28 16.29
C PRO A 72 -15.06 0.70 17.48
N GLY A 73 -14.58 -0.27 18.27
CA GLY A 73 -13.70 -0.03 19.41
C GLY A 73 -12.34 0.58 19.00
N LEU A 74 -11.70 0.04 17.97
CA LEU A 74 -10.43 0.56 17.45
C LEU A 74 -10.60 1.97 16.86
N VAL A 75 -11.63 2.20 16.05
CA VAL A 75 -11.87 3.53 15.45
C VAL A 75 -12.19 4.57 16.53
N GLY A 76 -12.98 4.19 17.55
CA GLY A 76 -13.27 5.05 18.70
C GLY A 76 -12.01 5.40 19.51
N ALA A 77 -11.13 4.43 19.77
CA ALA A 77 -9.87 4.66 20.47
C ALA A 77 -8.96 5.65 19.71
N LEU A 78 -8.87 5.50 18.39
CA LEU A 78 -8.09 6.42 17.54
C LEU A 78 -8.67 7.83 17.54
N ALA A 79 -9.99 7.95 17.46
CA ALA A 79 -10.68 9.25 17.51
C ALA A 79 -10.43 9.96 18.84
N ARG A 80 -10.49 9.23 19.98
CA ARG A 80 -10.13 9.76 21.30
C ARG A 80 -8.66 10.20 21.38
N GLY A 81 -7.75 9.41 20.80
CA GLY A 81 -6.33 9.78 20.65
C GLY A 81 -6.04 10.89 19.62
N GLY A 82 -7.06 11.64 19.21
CA GLY A 82 -6.91 12.81 18.34
C GLY A 82 -6.67 12.52 16.86
N HIS A 83 -6.88 11.29 16.38
CA HIS A 83 -6.68 10.96 14.96
C HIS A 83 -7.73 11.68 14.10
N ARG A 84 -7.24 12.54 13.20
CA ARG A 84 -8.09 13.27 12.25
C ARG A 84 -8.20 12.62 10.88
N THR A 85 -7.38 11.61 10.61
CA THR A 85 -7.34 10.90 9.34
C THR A 85 -7.23 9.41 9.58
N LEU A 86 -8.17 8.64 9.04
CA LEU A 86 -8.04 7.20 8.94
C LEU A 86 -7.48 6.84 7.57
N THR A 87 -6.66 5.80 7.48
CA THR A 87 -6.13 5.31 6.21
C THR A 87 -6.61 3.89 5.95
N VAL A 88 -7.09 3.61 4.73
CA VAL A 88 -7.46 2.27 4.26
C VAL A 88 -6.75 1.97 2.94
N ALA A 89 -6.48 0.70 2.65
CA ALA A 89 -5.75 0.31 1.44
C ALA A 89 -6.62 -0.63 0.57
N PRO A 90 -7.45 -0.08 -0.34
CA PRO A 90 -8.11 -0.85 -1.37
C PRO A 90 -7.11 -1.50 -2.33
N GLU A 91 -5.99 -0.83 -2.64
CA GLU A 91 -4.96 -1.19 -3.63
C GLU A 91 -5.44 -1.17 -5.10
N ALA A 92 -6.67 -1.59 -5.38
CA ALA A 92 -7.23 -1.62 -6.73
C ALA A 92 -8.71 -1.16 -6.78
N GLY A 93 -9.14 -0.69 -7.96
CA GLY A 93 -10.48 -0.16 -8.19
C GLY A 93 -11.58 -1.22 -8.22
N THR A 94 -11.27 -2.45 -8.64
CA THR A 94 -12.23 -3.57 -8.74
C THR A 94 -11.90 -4.67 -7.74
N GLU A 95 -12.93 -5.38 -7.28
CA GLU A 95 -12.72 -6.56 -6.43
C GLU A 95 -11.92 -7.67 -7.11
N GLY A 96 -12.08 -7.83 -8.43
CA GLY A 96 -11.35 -8.82 -9.22
C GLY A 96 -9.84 -8.63 -9.13
N LEU A 97 -9.36 -7.42 -9.47
CA LEU A 97 -7.95 -7.10 -9.38
C LEU A 97 -7.42 -7.14 -7.93
N ARG A 98 -8.25 -6.71 -6.96
CA ARG A 98 -7.92 -6.82 -5.53
C ARG A 98 -7.70 -8.29 -5.11
N ARG A 99 -8.55 -9.22 -5.53
CA ARG A 99 -8.36 -10.66 -5.29
C ARG A 99 -7.11 -11.21 -5.97
N ALA A 100 -6.85 -10.83 -7.22
CA ALA A 100 -5.67 -11.28 -7.97
C ALA A 100 -4.35 -10.93 -7.26
N ILE A 101 -4.30 -9.79 -6.57
CA ILE A 101 -3.14 -9.37 -5.78
C ILE A 101 -3.19 -9.83 -4.31
N ARG A 102 -4.08 -10.78 -3.99
CA ARG A 102 -4.31 -11.34 -2.65
C ARG A 102 -4.75 -10.31 -1.60
N LYS A 103 -5.47 -9.28 -2.04
CA LYS A 103 -6.15 -8.32 -1.17
C LYS A 103 -7.65 -8.55 -1.28
N ALA A 104 -8.20 -9.53 -0.57
CA ALA A 104 -9.60 -9.91 -0.66
C ALA A 104 -10.56 -8.93 0.07
N ILE A 105 -10.35 -7.62 -0.07
CA ILE A 105 -11.22 -6.59 0.49
C ILE A 105 -12.38 -6.29 -0.47
N THR A 106 -13.61 -6.37 0.03
CA THR A 106 -14.82 -6.09 -0.74
C THR A 106 -15.17 -4.60 -0.71
N ASP A 107 -15.97 -4.16 -1.67
CA ASP A 107 -16.55 -2.81 -1.66
C ASP A 107 -17.39 -2.59 -0.38
N ALA A 108 -18.11 -3.63 0.06
CA ALA A 108 -18.91 -3.57 1.27
C ALA A 108 -18.06 -3.27 2.52
N GLN A 109 -16.92 -3.93 2.68
CA GLN A 109 -15.98 -3.65 3.78
C GLN A 109 -15.42 -2.22 3.71
N LEU A 110 -15.17 -1.70 2.52
CA LEU A 110 -14.73 -0.31 2.34
C LEU A 110 -15.81 0.69 2.74
N PHE A 111 -17.08 0.40 2.45
CA PHE A 111 -18.21 1.26 2.85
C PHE A 111 -18.46 1.19 4.36
N GLU A 112 -18.38 0.00 4.95
CA GLU A 112 -18.45 -0.16 6.41
C GLU A 112 -17.35 0.64 7.11
N ALA A 113 -16.13 0.61 6.58
CA ALA A 113 -15.04 1.46 7.08
C ALA A 113 -15.35 2.96 6.97
N CYS A 114 -16.04 3.41 5.92
CA CYS A 114 -16.50 4.79 5.79
C CYS A 114 -17.55 5.14 6.85
N ASP A 115 -18.51 4.24 7.10
CA ASP A 115 -19.57 4.45 8.08
C ASP A 115 -18.99 4.52 9.51
N LEU A 116 -18.10 3.60 9.87
CA LEU A 116 -17.39 3.59 11.16
C LEU A 116 -16.59 4.88 11.38
N LEU A 117 -15.87 5.34 10.35
CA LEU A 117 -15.10 6.57 10.39
C LEU A 117 -15.99 7.78 10.69
N ARG A 118 -17.15 7.87 10.03
CA ARG A 118 -18.10 8.97 10.25
C ARG A 118 -18.76 8.89 11.62
N ALA A 119 -19.16 7.70 12.06
CA ALA A 119 -19.71 7.48 13.39
C ALA A 119 -18.72 7.89 14.51
N ALA A 120 -17.41 7.71 14.29
CA ALA A 120 -16.37 8.12 15.23
C ALA A 120 -15.98 9.61 15.14
N GLY A 121 -16.59 10.39 14.24
CA GLY A 121 -16.29 11.82 14.10
C GLY A 121 -14.94 12.14 13.46
N ILE A 122 -14.32 11.17 12.77
CA ILE A 122 -13.07 11.39 12.07
C ILE A 122 -13.37 12.16 10.76
N PRO A 123 -12.70 13.31 10.51
CA PRO A 123 -13.08 14.19 9.39
C PRO A 123 -12.42 13.83 8.05
N ASN A 124 -11.37 13.01 8.02
CA ASN A 124 -10.65 12.70 6.79
C ASN A 124 -10.44 11.20 6.59
N LEU A 125 -10.50 10.77 5.33
CA LEU A 125 -10.14 9.43 4.90
C LEU A 125 -9.00 9.51 3.87
N LYS A 126 -7.96 8.69 4.03
CA LYS A 126 -6.94 8.46 3.02
C LYS A 126 -7.06 7.04 2.49
N THR A 127 -6.97 6.86 1.18
CA THR A 127 -6.98 5.55 0.52
C THR A 127 -5.66 5.33 -0.20
N TYR A 128 -5.14 4.10 -0.15
CA TYR A 128 -4.00 3.68 -0.97
C TYR A 128 -4.48 2.87 -2.17
N PHE A 129 -4.08 3.31 -3.36
CA PHE A 129 -4.26 2.59 -4.61
C PHE A 129 -2.90 2.43 -5.29
N MET A 130 -2.80 1.38 -6.09
CA MET A 130 -1.69 1.17 -7.01
C MET A 130 -2.22 1.22 -8.45
N ILE A 131 -1.35 1.61 -9.37
CA ILE A 131 -1.55 1.48 -10.82
C ILE A 131 -0.37 0.73 -11.44
N GLY A 132 -0.60 0.09 -12.58
CA GLY A 132 0.41 -0.77 -13.22
C GLY A 132 0.52 -2.14 -12.58
N LEU A 133 -0.52 -2.58 -11.86
CA LEU A 133 -0.58 -3.92 -11.30
C LEU A 133 -0.58 -4.98 -12.42
N PRO A 134 -0.04 -6.18 -12.19
CA PRO A 134 -0.13 -7.27 -13.16
C PRO A 134 -1.60 -7.60 -13.44
N THR A 135 -1.93 -7.91 -14.70
CA THR A 135 -3.30 -8.15 -15.20
C THR A 135 -4.27 -6.97 -15.12
N GLU A 136 -3.82 -5.78 -14.70
CA GLU A 136 -4.64 -4.57 -14.63
C GLU A 136 -5.12 -4.15 -16.02
N THR A 137 -6.43 -3.94 -16.12
CA THR A 137 -7.08 -3.42 -17.33
C THR A 137 -7.37 -1.94 -17.18
N ARG A 138 -7.73 -1.30 -18.30
CA ARG A 138 -8.23 0.07 -18.28
C ARG A 138 -9.49 0.23 -17.40
N GLU A 139 -10.37 -0.77 -17.39
CA GLU A 139 -11.58 -0.74 -16.57
C GLU A 139 -11.25 -0.65 -15.08
N ASP A 140 -10.21 -1.37 -14.64
CA ASP A 140 -9.74 -1.35 -13.25
C ASP A 140 -9.26 0.04 -12.82
N VAL A 141 -8.52 0.73 -13.70
CA VAL A 141 -8.05 2.10 -13.47
C VAL A 141 -9.22 3.08 -13.42
N GLU A 142 -10.19 2.94 -14.33
CA GLU A 142 -11.40 3.76 -14.35
C GLU A 142 -12.33 3.46 -13.15
N ALA A 143 -12.22 2.28 -12.53
CA ALA A 143 -12.98 1.91 -11.34
C ALA A 143 -12.51 2.65 -10.09
N ILE A 144 -11.24 3.08 -10.01
CA ILE A 144 -10.70 3.85 -8.87
C ILE A 144 -11.53 5.14 -8.59
N PRO A 145 -11.73 6.06 -9.55
CA PRO A 145 -12.55 7.24 -9.32
C PRO A 145 -14.04 6.90 -9.07
N ARG A 146 -14.58 5.82 -9.66
CA ARG A 146 -15.97 5.36 -9.40
C ARG A 146 -16.14 4.89 -7.96
N LEU A 147 -15.20 4.09 -7.47
CA LEU A 147 -15.17 3.63 -6.08
C LEU A 147 -15.03 4.81 -5.12
N ALA A 148 -14.15 5.77 -5.42
CA ALA A 148 -14.00 6.98 -4.61
C ALA A 148 -15.30 7.81 -4.53
N ALA A 149 -16.05 7.92 -5.62
CA ALA A 149 -17.35 8.60 -5.62
C ALA A 149 -18.37 7.89 -4.71
N ARG A 150 -18.48 6.56 -4.81
CA ARG A 150 -19.36 5.75 -3.94
C ARG A 150 -18.97 5.83 -2.47
N MET A 151 -17.67 5.80 -2.17
CA MET A 151 -17.17 6.04 -0.81
C MET A 151 -17.55 7.44 -0.32
N LEU A 152 -17.43 8.46 -1.18
CA LEU A 152 -17.77 9.84 -0.83
C LEU A 152 -19.26 10.02 -0.52
N GLU A 153 -20.15 9.28 -1.20
CA GLU A 153 -21.59 9.26 -0.87
C GLU A 153 -21.83 8.81 0.57
N ARG A 154 -21.11 7.78 1.05
CA ARG A 154 -21.17 7.33 2.45
C ARG A 154 -20.55 8.33 3.41
N LEU A 155 -19.46 8.99 3.01
CA LEU A 155 -18.71 9.90 3.86
C LEU A 155 -19.41 11.26 4.05
N ARG A 156 -20.22 11.71 3.09
CA ARG A 156 -20.84 13.05 3.10
C ARG A 156 -21.93 13.26 4.16
N VAL A 157 -22.20 12.27 4.99
CA VAL A 157 -23.06 12.41 6.17
C VAL A 157 -22.37 13.24 7.27
N PRO A 158 -23.10 14.11 8.00
CA PRO A 158 -22.58 14.77 9.20
C PRO A 158 -22.13 13.76 10.26
N ASP A 159 -21.17 14.13 11.10
CA ASP A 159 -20.77 13.30 12.23
C ASP A 159 -21.76 13.45 13.40
N PRO A 160 -21.60 12.72 14.53
CA PRO A 160 -22.48 12.89 15.69
C PRO A 160 -22.50 14.30 16.28
N ALA A 161 -21.50 15.13 15.98
CA ALA A 161 -21.44 16.54 16.38
C ALA A 161 -21.95 17.51 15.28
N GLY A 162 -22.58 16.98 14.22
CA GLY A 162 -23.12 17.76 13.10
C GLY A 162 -22.07 18.32 12.13
N ARG A 163 -20.79 17.93 12.27
CA ARG A 163 -19.71 18.47 11.44
C ARG A 163 -19.66 17.76 10.07
N PRO A 164 -19.49 18.51 8.97
CA PRO A 164 -19.41 17.93 7.64
C PRO A 164 -18.11 17.12 7.48
N PHE A 165 -18.11 16.20 6.52
CA PHE A 165 -16.90 15.50 6.13
C PHE A 165 -15.87 16.45 5.51
N GLY A 166 -14.61 16.28 5.92
CA GLY A 166 -13.50 17.08 5.42
C GLY A 166 -13.06 16.63 4.04
N ARG A 167 -12.24 15.58 3.98
CA ARG A 167 -11.51 15.22 2.76
C ARG A 167 -11.26 13.73 2.59
N LEU A 168 -11.48 13.25 1.37
CA LEU A 168 -11.04 11.96 0.87
C LEU A 168 -9.74 12.16 0.07
N THR A 169 -8.66 11.49 0.46
CA THR A 169 -7.38 11.57 -0.25
C THR A 169 -7.08 10.24 -0.92
N LEU A 170 -7.01 10.22 -2.25
CA LEU A 170 -6.54 9.06 -3.01
C LEU A 170 -5.02 9.17 -3.16
N SER A 171 -4.28 8.28 -2.52
CA SER A 171 -2.83 8.18 -2.63
C SER A 171 -2.49 7.07 -3.61
N ILE A 172 -2.02 7.46 -4.79
CA ILE A 172 -1.75 6.56 -5.91
C ILE A 172 -0.25 6.30 -6.00
N SER A 173 0.15 5.04 -5.92
CA SER A 173 1.51 4.58 -6.15
C SER A 173 1.59 3.76 -7.44
N SER A 174 2.77 3.62 -8.02
CA SER A 174 3.01 2.74 -9.16
C SER A 174 3.48 1.40 -8.63
N PHE A 175 2.98 0.33 -9.24
CA PHE A 175 3.44 -0.99 -8.91
C PHE A 175 4.84 -1.23 -9.49
N VAL A 176 5.82 -1.41 -8.60
CA VAL A 176 7.18 -1.82 -8.98
C VAL A 176 7.39 -3.27 -8.55
N PRO A 177 7.50 -4.22 -9.50
CA PRO A 177 7.66 -5.61 -9.14
C PRO A 177 9.00 -5.85 -8.44
N LYS A 178 8.96 -6.51 -7.28
CA LYS A 178 10.11 -6.69 -6.39
C LYS A 178 10.66 -8.12 -6.44
N PRO A 179 11.99 -8.28 -6.30
CA PRO A 179 12.62 -9.58 -6.03
C PRO A 179 11.92 -10.37 -4.93
N TRP A 180 11.95 -11.69 -5.00
CA TRP A 180 11.38 -12.61 -3.99
C TRP A 180 9.90 -12.38 -3.66
N THR A 181 9.15 -11.82 -4.60
CA THR A 181 7.68 -11.73 -4.54
C THR A 181 7.04 -12.55 -5.64
N PRO A 182 5.75 -12.95 -5.51
CA PRO A 182 5.04 -13.63 -6.59
C PRO A 182 5.06 -12.84 -7.89
N PHE A 183 5.10 -11.51 -7.82
CA PHE A 183 5.08 -10.65 -8.99
C PHE A 183 6.46 -10.33 -9.56
N GLN A 184 7.53 -11.01 -9.14
CA GLN A 184 8.88 -10.76 -9.62
C GLN A 184 9.06 -10.99 -11.14
N TRP A 185 8.20 -11.81 -11.76
CA TRP A 185 8.17 -12.05 -13.21
C TRP A 185 7.35 -11.03 -13.99
N ALA A 186 6.51 -10.23 -13.31
CA ALA A 186 5.72 -9.22 -13.98
C ALA A 186 6.63 -8.15 -14.62
N PRO A 187 6.31 -7.67 -15.82
CA PRO A 187 6.95 -6.48 -16.37
C PRO A 187 6.55 -5.25 -15.54
N PHE A 188 7.45 -4.27 -15.46
CA PHE A 188 7.06 -2.92 -15.04
C PHE A 188 6.24 -2.26 -16.17
N ASP A 189 5.13 -1.61 -15.83
CA ASP A 189 4.17 -1.05 -16.78
C ASP A 189 4.75 0.12 -17.61
N GLY A 190 5.79 0.78 -17.11
CA GLY A 190 6.46 1.89 -17.80
C GLY A 190 5.88 3.26 -17.45
N ALA A 191 6.74 4.28 -17.42
CA ALA A 191 6.38 5.61 -16.93
C ALA A 191 5.26 6.29 -17.74
N GLU A 192 5.23 6.08 -19.06
CA GLU A 192 4.20 6.67 -19.93
C GLU A 192 2.81 6.06 -19.70
N SER A 193 2.73 4.73 -19.60
CA SER A 193 1.50 4.01 -19.27
C SER A 193 0.95 4.46 -17.91
N LEU A 194 1.82 4.48 -16.89
CA LEU A 194 1.48 4.95 -15.55
C LEU A 194 0.99 6.41 -15.54
N GLN A 195 1.65 7.29 -16.30
CA GLN A 195 1.22 8.67 -16.43
C GLN A 195 -0.17 8.78 -17.07
N ALA A 196 -0.45 8.01 -18.12
CA ALA A 196 -1.78 7.98 -18.75
C ALA A 196 -2.86 7.50 -17.79
N LYS A 197 -2.57 6.47 -16.97
CA LYS A 197 -3.47 5.96 -15.92
C LYS A 197 -3.75 7.00 -14.83
N LEU A 198 -2.73 7.74 -14.38
CA LEU A 198 -2.91 8.86 -13.44
C LEU A 198 -3.86 9.93 -14.00
N GLU A 199 -3.74 10.26 -15.29
CA GLU A 199 -4.62 11.26 -15.92
C GLU A 199 -6.06 10.77 -16.09
N ILE A 200 -6.29 9.45 -16.20
CA ILE A 200 -7.64 8.86 -16.11
C ILE A 200 -8.23 9.13 -14.72
N ILE A 201 -7.48 8.80 -13.65
CA ILE A 201 -7.95 8.95 -12.27
C ILE A 201 -8.21 10.42 -11.93
N LYS A 202 -7.27 11.32 -12.23
CA LYS A 202 -7.41 12.77 -11.98
C LYS A 202 -8.63 13.36 -12.68
N ARG A 203 -8.86 13.00 -13.94
CA ARG A 203 -10.06 13.43 -14.67
C ARG A 203 -11.33 12.88 -14.04
N GLY A 204 -11.33 11.61 -13.63
CA GLY A 204 -12.48 10.94 -13.03
C GLY A 204 -12.96 11.60 -11.72
N VAL A 205 -12.05 12.11 -10.89
CA VAL A 205 -12.40 12.77 -9.62
C VAL A 205 -12.49 14.30 -9.69
N ARG A 206 -12.28 14.90 -10.87
CA ARG A 206 -12.20 16.37 -11.03
C ARG A 206 -13.44 17.10 -10.51
N ARG A 207 -14.62 16.46 -10.55
CA ARG A 207 -15.90 17.04 -10.08
C ARG A 207 -16.14 16.83 -8.57
N CYS A 208 -15.29 16.09 -7.89
CA CYS A 208 -15.43 15.77 -6.47
C CYS A 208 -14.58 16.73 -5.62
N SER A 209 -15.16 17.85 -5.19
CA SER A 209 -14.45 18.93 -4.45
C SER A 209 -13.75 18.46 -3.15
N ASN A 210 -14.28 17.45 -2.46
CA ASN A 210 -13.69 16.88 -1.24
C ASN A 210 -12.62 15.82 -1.54
N VAL A 211 -12.28 15.56 -2.80
CA VAL A 211 -11.31 14.53 -3.20
C VAL A 211 -9.98 15.17 -3.58
N ARG A 212 -8.89 14.70 -2.97
CA ARG A 212 -7.52 15.06 -3.32
C ARG A 212 -6.80 13.84 -3.87
N VAL A 213 -6.12 13.99 -5.02
CA VAL A 213 -5.21 12.97 -5.53
C VAL A 213 -3.78 13.33 -5.11
N LEU A 214 -3.11 12.42 -4.41
CA LEU A 214 -1.67 12.41 -4.21
C LEU A 214 -1.11 11.29 -5.06
N HIS A 215 0.02 11.51 -5.72
CA HIS A 215 0.66 10.48 -6.50
C HIS A 215 2.18 10.60 -6.44
N GLU A 216 2.86 9.47 -6.60
CA GLU A 216 4.29 9.46 -6.86
C GLU A 216 4.60 9.84 -8.32
N ASN A 217 5.86 10.12 -8.60
CA ASN A 217 6.33 10.41 -9.94
C ASN A 217 6.58 9.10 -10.72
N PRO A 218 5.87 8.84 -11.84
CA PRO A 218 6.10 7.62 -12.64
C PRO A 218 7.54 7.42 -13.11
N ARG A 219 8.31 8.51 -13.29
CA ARG A 219 9.73 8.43 -13.66
C ARG A 219 10.61 7.95 -12.50
N GLU A 220 10.26 8.30 -11.26
CA GLU A 220 10.94 7.79 -10.07
C GLU A 220 10.61 6.31 -9.86
N ALA A 221 9.37 5.89 -10.15
CA ALA A 221 9.00 4.47 -10.16
C ALA A 221 9.80 3.68 -11.22
N ALA A 222 10.03 4.25 -12.39
CA ALA A 222 10.87 3.62 -13.42
C ALA A 222 12.33 3.46 -12.97
N LEU A 223 12.91 4.49 -12.34
CA LEU A 223 14.23 4.40 -11.72
C LEU A 223 14.25 3.32 -10.63
N GLN A 224 13.23 3.29 -9.76
CA GLN A 224 13.10 2.28 -8.72
C GLN A 224 12.99 0.86 -9.31
N ALA A 225 12.31 0.69 -10.43
CA ALA A 225 12.21 -0.58 -11.13
C ALA A 225 13.57 -1.03 -11.66
N LEU A 226 14.36 -0.12 -12.24
CA LEU A 226 15.72 -0.42 -12.71
C LEU A 226 16.62 -0.84 -11.54
N LEU A 227 16.61 -0.07 -10.45
CA LEU A 227 17.43 -0.37 -9.25
C LEU A 227 17.00 -1.68 -8.57
N ALA A 228 15.70 -1.97 -8.52
CA ALA A 228 15.19 -3.18 -7.88
C ALA A 228 15.40 -4.45 -8.71
N ARG A 229 15.51 -4.33 -10.05
CA ARG A 229 15.50 -5.48 -10.98
C ARG A 229 16.77 -5.62 -11.82
N GLY A 230 17.68 -4.66 -11.71
CA GLY A 230 18.96 -4.64 -12.41
C GLY A 230 19.83 -5.83 -12.05
N ASP A 231 20.70 -6.20 -12.98
CA ASP A 231 21.83 -7.10 -12.70
C ASP A 231 23.14 -6.30 -12.74
N ARG A 232 24.28 -6.99 -12.70
CA ARG A 232 25.62 -6.36 -12.77
C ARG A 232 25.82 -5.41 -13.96
N ARG A 233 25.05 -5.53 -15.05
CA ARG A 233 25.13 -4.61 -16.21
C ARG A 233 24.64 -3.20 -15.88
N VAL A 234 23.92 -3.03 -14.77
CA VAL A 234 23.47 -1.73 -14.26
C VAL A 234 24.57 -1.05 -13.42
N ALA A 235 25.72 -1.71 -13.18
CA ALA A 235 26.81 -1.13 -12.39
C ALA A 235 27.31 0.20 -12.97
N ASP A 236 27.58 0.26 -14.27
CA ASP A 236 28.07 1.48 -14.95
C ASP A 236 27.09 2.65 -14.78
N PHE A 237 25.78 2.38 -14.79
CA PHE A 237 24.76 3.38 -14.51
C PHE A 237 24.86 3.93 -13.07
N LEU A 238 25.11 3.07 -12.08
CA LEU A 238 25.30 3.48 -10.69
C LEU A 238 26.58 4.31 -10.52
N GLU A 239 27.65 3.94 -11.21
CA GLU A 239 28.91 4.70 -11.22
C GLU A 239 28.72 6.09 -11.84
N LEU A 240 28.01 6.19 -12.97
CA LEU A 240 27.64 7.47 -13.58
C LEU A 240 26.80 8.32 -12.62
N ALA A 241 25.79 7.73 -11.96
CA ALA A 241 24.96 8.46 -11.00
C ALA A 241 25.77 8.98 -9.82
N ALA A 242 26.72 8.20 -9.31
CA ALA A 242 27.63 8.64 -8.25
C ALA A 242 28.57 9.76 -8.75
N GLY A 243 29.11 9.64 -9.96
CA GLY A 243 29.96 10.66 -10.58
C GLY A 243 29.24 11.97 -10.90
N PHE A 244 27.91 11.96 -10.98
CA PHE A 244 27.06 13.14 -11.15
C PHE A 244 26.36 13.57 -9.86
N ASP A 245 26.93 13.28 -8.69
CA ASP A 245 26.42 13.68 -7.36
C ASP A 245 24.96 13.26 -7.12
N GLY A 246 24.56 12.10 -7.64
CA GLY A 246 23.20 11.57 -7.52
C GLY A 246 22.21 12.08 -8.56
N ASP A 247 22.65 12.74 -9.65
CA ASP A 247 21.77 13.07 -10.78
C ASP A 247 21.45 11.83 -11.63
N TRP A 248 20.49 11.05 -11.13
CA TRP A 248 19.98 9.84 -11.80
C TRP A 248 19.43 10.10 -13.20
N ARG A 249 18.89 11.30 -13.46
CA ARG A 249 18.32 11.62 -14.79
C ARG A 249 19.43 11.83 -15.79
N ARG A 250 20.52 12.48 -15.39
CA ARG A 250 21.72 12.63 -16.21
C ARG A 250 22.39 11.29 -16.45
N ALA A 251 22.59 10.50 -15.40
CA ALA A 251 23.15 9.15 -15.53
C ALA A 251 22.34 8.27 -16.49
N LEU A 252 21.01 8.29 -16.43
CA LEU A 252 20.17 7.52 -17.36
C LEU A 252 20.30 7.99 -18.82
N ARG A 253 20.63 9.25 -19.08
CA ARG A 253 20.83 9.77 -20.45
C ARG A 253 22.21 9.42 -21.01
N GLU A 254 23.22 9.36 -20.14
CA GLU A 254 24.61 9.09 -20.52
C GLU A 254 24.97 7.60 -20.46
N TRP A 255 24.12 6.78 -19.85
CA TRP A 255 24.32 5.33 -19.79
C TRP A 255 23.93 4.67 -21.12
N ASP A 256 24.88 3.93 -21.71
CA ASP A 256 24.68 3.19 -22.96
C ASP A 256 23.84 1.90 -22.82
N GLY A 257 23.36 1.59 -21.61
CA GLY A 257 22.57 0.39 -21.35
C GLY A 257 21.07 0.53 -21.62
N ASP A 258 20.38 -0.61 -21.70
CA ASP A 258 18.93 -0.66 -21.94
C ASP A 258 18.16 -0.83 -20.62
N ALA A 259 17.60 0.26 -20.11
CA ALA A 259 16.73 0.21 -18.93
C ALA A 259 15.51 -0.70 -19.14
N GLY A 260 14.92 -0.69 -20.35
CA GLY A 260 13.74 -1.47 -20.72
C GLY A 260 13.98 -2.98 -20.62
N TYR A 261 15.19 -3.43 -20.99
CA TYR A 261 15.62 -4.82 -20.81
C TYR A 261 15.55 -5.28 -19.34
N HIS A 262 15.76 -4.40 -18.36
CA HIS A 262 15.68 -4.77 -16.94
C HIS A 262 14.27 -4.58 -16.35
N THR A 263 13.51 -3.62 -16.88
CA THR A 263 12.24 -3.17 -16.27
C THR A 263 10.99 -3.69 -16.96
N THR A 264 10.80 -3.38 -18.25
CA THR A 264 9.50 -3.49 -18.94
C THR A 264 9.34 -4.79 -19.73
N ARG A 265 10.44 -5.51 -20.01
CA ARG A 265 10.33 -6.79 -20.73
C ARG A 265 9.63 -7.86 -19.87
N PRO A 266 8.89 -8.77 -20.52
CA PRO A 266 8.45 -10.01 -19.88
C PRO A 266 9.65 -10.84 -19.41
N ARG A 267 9.49 -11.56 -18.30
CA ARG A 267 10.46 -12.56 -17.83
C ARG A 267 9.82 -13.94 -17.86
N ALA A 268 10.55 -14.92 -18.39
CA ALA A 268 10.09 -16.30 -18.41
C ALA A 268 10.14 -16.92 -17.01
N ALA A 269 9.27 -17.90 -16.74
CA ALA A 269 9.20 -18.55 -15.43
C ALA A 269 10.51 -19.28 -15.05
N ASP A 270 11.18 -19.84 -16.04
CA ASP A 270 12.45 -20.57 -15.96
C ASP A 270 13.69 -19.66 -16.06
N GLU A 271 13.50 -18.36 -16.30
CA GLU A 271 14.60 -17.39 -16.36
C GLU A 271 15.40 -17.38 -15.05
N ARG A 272 16.73 -17.36 -15.18
CA ARG A 272 17.64 -17.11 -14.07
C ARG A 272 17.58 -15.64 -13.69
N LEU A 273 17.05 -15.35 -12.51
CA LEU A 273 16.88 -13.99 -12.02
C LEU A 273 18.15 -13.48 -11.34
N PRO A 274 18.44 -12.16 -11.37
CA PRO A 274 19.65 -11.59 -10.78
C PRO A 274 19.82 -11.92 -9.31
N TRP A 275 18.72 -12.08 -8.57
CA TRP A 275 18.68 -12.37 -7.14
C TRP A 275 18.54 -13.85 -6.78
N ASP A 276 18.55 -14.77 -7.75
CA ASP A 276 18.39 -16.22 -7.51
C ASP A 276 19.54 -16.82 -6.68
N HIS A 277 20.66 -16.12 -6.52
CA HIS A 277 21.83 -16.58 -5.77
C HIS A 277 21.79 -16.24 -4.26
N PHE A 278 20.75 -15.54 -3.80
CA PHE A 278 20.52 -15.25 -2.38
C PHE A 278 19.47 -16.19 -1.80
N ASP A 279 19.76 -16.77 -0.64
CA ASP A 279 18.75 -17.46 0.17
C ASP A 279 18.13 -16.49 1.17
N VAL A 280 16.84 -16.20 0.96
CA VAL A 280 16.03 -15.35 1.85
C VAL A 280 14.89 -16.13 2.53
N GLY A 281 14.96 -17.47 2.53
CA GLY A 281 13.94 -18.34 3.11
C GLY A 281 12.66 -18.48 2.27
N VAL A 282 12.66 -18.00 1.03
CA VAL A 282 11.50 -18.02 0.12
C VAL A 282 11.76 -18.95 -1.07
N LYS A 283 10.91 -19.97 -1.23
CA LYS A 283 11.05 -20.94 -2.33
C LYS A 283 10.47 -20.39 -3.64
N LYS A 284 11.30 -20.30 -4.71
CA LYS A 284 10.90 -19.83 -6.06
C LYS A 284 9.66 -20.54 -6.61
N ALA A 285 9.58 -21.87 -6.44
CA ALA A 285 8.41 -22.65 -6.87
C ALA A 285 7.10 -22.23 -6.17
N GLY A 286 7.17 -21.78 -4.91
CA GLY A 286 6.02 -21.24 -4.20
C GLY A 286 5.58 -19.90 -4.77
N LEU A 287 6.53 -19.01 -5.06
CA LEU A 287 6.25 -17.72 -5.71
C LEU A 287 5.65 -17.90 -7.10
N LEU A 288 6.13 -18.88 -7.87
CA LEU A 288 5.64 -19.15 -9.22
C LEU A 288 4.18 -19.62 -9.22
N ARG A 289 3.81 -20.53 -8.30
CA ARG A 289 2.40 -20.94 -8.17
C ARG A 289 1.47 -19.77 -7.83
N GLU A 290 1.96 -18.83 -7.02
CA GLU A 290 1.21 -17.62 -6.66
C GLU A 290 1.13 -16.63 -7.82
N TRP A 291 2.18 -16.53 -8.65
CA TRP A 291 2.16 -15.79 -9.90
C TRP A 291 1.11 -16.34 -10.87
N GLU A 292 1.16 -17.63 -11.14
CA GLU A 292 0.24 -18.33 -12.05
C GLU A 292 -1.21 -18.18 -11.60
N ARG A 293 -1.47 -18.32 -10.30
CA ARG A 293 -2.78 -18.06 -9.71
C ARG A 293 -3.23 -16.63 -9.95
N ALA A 294 -2.38 -15.64 -9.68
CA ALA A 294 -2.74 -14.23 -9.86
C ALA A 294 -3.01 -13.88 -11.33
N VAL A 295 -2.29 -14.51 -12.27
CA VAL A 295 -2.55 -14.36 -13.71
C VAL A 295 -3.89 -14.99 -14.08
N ALA A 296 -4.17 -16.21 -13.61
CA ALA A 296 -5.42 -16.92 -13.89
C ALA A 296 -6.65 -16.23 -13.28
N ASP A 297 -6.54 -15.76 -12.04
CA ASP A 297 -7.62 -15.05 -11.33
C ASP A 297 -7.72 -13.56 -11.76
N GLY A 298 -6.75 -13.07 -12.53
CA GLY A 298 -6.62 -11.68 -12.93
C GLY A 298 -7.62 -11.27 -14.00
N PRO A 299 -8.06 -10.00 -14.03
CA PRO A 299 -9.05 -9.53 -15.02
C PRO A 299 -8.65 -9.77 -16.47
N ALA A 300 -7.36 -9.64 -16.79
CA ALA A 300 -6.83 -9.89 -18.14
C ALA A 300 -6.61 -11.37 -18.48
N GLY A 301 -6.58 -12.28 -17.49
CA GLY A 301 -6.39 -13.72 -17.71
C GLY A 301 -7.69 -14.53 -17.64
N ALA A 302 -8.75 -13.96 -17.09
CA ALA A 302 -10.08 -14.54 -17.03
C ALA A 302 -10.97 -14.24 -18.27
N ALA A 303 -10.42 -13.52 -19.26
CA ALA A 303 -11.05 -13.16 -20.53
C ALA A 303 -10.44 -13.98 -21.68
#